data_AF-A0A4S4D388-F1
#
_entry.id   AF-A0A4S4D388-F1
#
_cell.length_a   1.000
_cell.length_b   1.000
_cell.length_c   1.000
_cell.angle_alpha   90.00
_cell.angle_beta   90.00
_cell.angle_gamma   90.00
#
_symmetry.space_group_name_H-M   'P 1'
#
loop_
_entity.id
_entity.type
_entity.pdbx_description
1 polymer ?
#
loop_
_entity_poly.entity_id
_entity_poly.type
_entity_poly.pdbx_seq_one_letter_code
_entity_poly.pdbx_strand_id
1 'polypeptide(L)'
;MDKEAFLGGESSGGGRRDRSSHFPRRSDAIAHGSPYQKAAALVDLAEDGVGLPEQILDQSSYEIATKFYFIFVQFDLLWALNFFALIVLNFLEKPLWCAEYSAYSCSNREYYFLGQLPYLTGSESLVYEGVTLIILMIHTFFPISYEGFHFYWKSHLNQLKVIFLLILVADLIVYALYLSPVAFYSLPLRIAPYIRVVFFILNVRELRESILILAGMLSTYFNVVALGFLFLLFSSWVAYVMFEDTEQGKTVFTSFGTTLYQMFVLFTTSNNPDVWIPAYKASRWYCLYFVLYVLLGVYFVTNLILAVVYDSFKSQNCGYLNKEQCIHLFEELNKYRTLPRISREDFELIFDELDDSHDFKVVSSSLNLYLDFVETFEEVFGV
;
A
#
# COMPACT_ATOMS: atom_id res chain seq x y z
N MET A 1 -53.68 -24.99 -42.72
CA MET A 1 -53.05 -23.93 -41.92
C MET A 1 -53.52 -24.12 -40.48
N ASP A 2 -53.18 -25.25 -39.85
CA ASP A 2 -51.87 -25.58 -39.21
C ASP A 2 -51.68 -24.77 -37.92
N LYS A 3 -51.41 -25.32 -36.73
CA LYS A 3 -51.08 -26.70 -36.30
C LYS A 3 -51.31 -26.85 -34.79
N GLU A 4 -51.75 -28.04 -34.38
CA GLU A 4 -51.76 -28.57 -33.01
C GLU A 4 -50.42 -29.23 -32.64
N ALA A 5 -50.17 -29.29 -31.31
CA ALA A 5 -49.51 -30.30 -30.46
C ALA A 5 -48.25 -31.05 -30.96
N PHE A 6 -47.26 -31.24 -30.07
CA PHE A 6 -46.73 -32.57 -29.71
C PHE A 6 -45.75 -32.47 -28.52
N LEU A 7 -46.20 -32.97 -27.36
CA LEU A 7 -45.36 -33.65 -26.38
C LEU A 7 -44.89 -34.96 -27.01
N GLY A 8 -43.58 -35.20 -27.09
CA GLY A 8 -42.99 -36.52 -27.31
C GLY A 8 -41.72 -36.55 -26.48
N GLY A 9 -41.45 -37.52 -25.62
CA GLY A 9 -41.95 -38.89 -25.53
C GLY A 9 -40.73 -39.70 -25.11
N GLU A 10 -40.77 -40.31 -23.94
CA GLU A 10 -39.75 -41.24 -23.48
C GLU A 10 -39.56 -42.36 -24.52
N SER A 11 -38.33 -42.58 -24.93
CA SER A 11 -37.91 -43.89 -25.46
C SER A 11 -36.68 -44.35 -24.69
N SER A 12 -36.85 -45.51 -24.09
CA SER A 12 -35.94 -46.22 -23.20
C SER A 12 -34.67 -46.67 -23.93
N GLY A 13 -33.50 -46.49 -23.31
CA GLY A 13 -32.28 -47.14 -23.78
C GLY A 13 -30.97 -46.54 -23.28
N GLY A 14 -30.56 -46.93 -22.08
CA GLY A 14 -29.18 -46.76 -21.60
C GLY A 14 -29.08 -45.94 -20.33
N GLY A 15 -29.04 -46.62 -19.19
CA GLY A 15 -28.75 -46.02 -17.90
C GLY A 15 -27.34 -45.41 -17.90
N ARG A 16 -27.22 -44.14 -18.29
CA ARG A 16 -26.16 -43.26 -17.82
C ARG A 16 -26.64 -42.70 -16.48
N ARG A 17 -26.07 -43.25 -15.41
CA ARG A 17 -26.03 -42.56 -14.12
C ARG A 17 -25.49 -41.16 -14.38
N ASP A 18 -26.37 -40.16 -14.41
CA ASP A 18 -26.00 -38.79 -14.08
C ASP A 18 -25.56 -38.84 -12.62
N ARG A 19 -24.28 -39.16 -12.42
CA ARG A 19 -23.58 -38.75 -11.22
C ARG A 19 -23.56 -37.24 -11.32
N SER A 20 -24.50 -36.58 -10.64
CA SER A 20 -24.26 -35.22 -10.18
C SER A 20 -22.92 -35.26 -9.45
N SER A 21 -21.86 -34.85 -10.14
CA SER A 21 -20.53 -34.76 -9.55
C SER A 21 -20.61 -33.59 -8.59
N HIS A 22 -21.04 -33.89 -7.37
CA HIS A 22 -20.97 -32.97 -6.26
C HIS A 22 -19.48 -32.78 -6.00
N PHE A 23 -18.92 -31.71 -6.54
CA PHE A 23 -17.52 -31.36 -6.33
C PHE A 23 -17.39 -30.90 -4.88
N PRO A 24 -16.66 -31.64 -4.02
CA PRO A 24 -16.55 -31.29 -2.61
C PRO A 24 -15.69 -30.03 -2.38
N ARG A 25 -14.99 -29.56 -3.42
CA ARG A 25 -14.15 -28.36 -3.39
C ARG A 25 -14.57 -27.40 -4.49
N ARG A 26 -14.75 -26.13 -4.11
CA ARG A 26 -15.09 -25.01 -5.00
C ARG A 26 -14.13 -24.87 -6.18
N SER A 27 -12.84 -25.14 -5.97
CA SER A 27 -11.80 -25.16 -7.01
C SER A 27 -12.07 -26.17 -8.12
N ASP A 28 -12.66 -27.32 -7.77
CA ASP A 28 -12.91 -28.41 -8.73
C ASP A 28 -14.17 -28.14 -9.55
N ALA A 29 -15.16 -27.44 -8.96
CA ALA A 29 -16.34 -26.95 -9.66
C ALA A 29 -15.99 -25.88 -10.70
N ILE A 30 -15.04 -24.99 -10.39
CA ILE A 30 -14.57 -23.95 -11.34
C ILE A 30 -13.74 -24.57 -12.48
N ALA A 31 -12.89 -25.56 -12.18
CA ALA A 31 -12.04 -26.16 -13.19
C ALA A 31 -12.78 -27.19 -14.09
N HIS A 32 -13.65 -28.03 -13.52
CA HIS A 32 -14.23 -29.18 -14.24
C HIS A 32 -15.77 -29.20 -14.23
N GLY A 33 -16.42 -28.23 -13.58
CA GLY A 33 -17.87 -28.18 -13.47
C GLY A 33 -18.58 -27.80 -14.76
N SER A 34 -19.90 -28.02 -14.79
CA SER A 34 -20.77 -27.54 -15.86
C SER A 34 -20.77 -26.01 -15.92
N PRO A 35 -21.17 -25.38 -17.05
CA PRO A 35 -21.22 -23.92 -17.17
C PRO A 35 -21.98 -23.24 -16.03
N TYR A 36 -23.06 -23.86 -15.55
CA TYR A 36 -23.86 -23.38 -14.42
C TYR A 36 -23.13 -23.51 -13.07
N GLN A 37 -22.39 -24.60 -12.85
CA GLN A 37 -21.59 -24.79 -11.63
C GLN A 37 -20.39 -23.84 -11.60
N LYS A 38 -19.79 -23.56 -12.75
CA LYS A 38 -18.73 -22.55 -12.91
C LYS A 38 -19.24 -21.16 -12.62
N ALA A 39 -20.39 -20.78 -13.19
CA ALA A 39 -21.03 -19.50 -12.91
C ALA A 39 -21.36 -19.34 -11.43
N ALA A 40 -21.97 -20.36 -10.80
CA ALA A 40 -22.27 -20.32 -9.36
C ALA A 40 -21.00 -20.15 -8.50
N ALA A 41 -19.93 -20.87 -8.82
CA ALA A 41 -18.68 -20.78 -8.08
C ALA A 41 -17.92 -19.46 -8.31
N LEU A 42 -18.08 -18.81 -9.48
CA LEU A 42 -17.53 -17.48 -9.75
C LEU A 42 -18.29 -16.36 -9.02
N VAL A 43 -19.62 -16.46 -8.91
CA VAL A 43 -20.45 -15.52 -8.15
C VAL A 43 -20.12 -15.61 -6.67
N ASP A 44 -20.07 -16.83 -6.14
CA ASP A 44 -19.67 -17.12 -4.77
C ASP A 44 -18.26 -16.53 -4.51
N LEU A 45 -17.31 -16.70 -5.45
CA LEU A 45 -15.95 -16.17 -5.33
C LEU A 45 -15.89 -14.63 -5.34
N ALA A 46 -16.80 -13.98 -6.08
CA ALA A 46 -16.94 -12.53 -6.09
C ALA A 46 -17.53 -12.00 -4.76
N GLU A 47 -18.42 -12.77 -4.12
CA GLU A 47 -19.00 -12.44 -2.81
C GLU A 47 -17.95 -12.46 -1.68
N ASP A 48 -16.96 -13.37 -1.76
CA ASP A 48 -15.81 -13.41 -0.84
C ASP A 48 -14.75 -12.31 -1.08
N GLY A 49 -14.90 -11.50 -2.15
CA GLY A 49 -13.91 -10.48 -2.54
C GLY A 49 -12.58 -11.04 -3.08
N VAL A 50 -12.46 -12.36 -3.26
CA VAL A 50 -11.28 -13.05 -3.79
C VAL A 50 -11.38 -13.16 -5.30
N GLY A 51 -11.38 -12.03 -6.00
CA GLY A 51 -11.51 -12.01 -7.46
C GLY A 51 -10.38 -12.80 -8.16
N LEU A 52 -10.74 -13.59 -9.18
CA LEU A 52 -9.75 -14.10 -10.14
C LEU A 52 -9.23 -12.94 -10.98
N PRO A 53 -7.90 -12.80 -11.18
CA PRO A 53 -7.38 -11.78 -12.06
C PRO A 53 -7.88 -12.01 -13.49
N GLU A 54 -8.34 -10.94 -14.13
CA GLU A 54 -8.94 -10.91 -15.48
C GLU A 54 -8.06 -11.63 -16.51
N GLN A 55 -6.74 -11.53 -16.35
CA GLN A 55 -5.75 -12.12 -17.26
C GLN A 55 -5.79 -13.66 -17.30
N ILE A 56 -6.37 -14.33 -16.29
CA ILE A 56 -6.51 -15.79 -16.25
C ILE A 56 -7.77 -16.24 -17.02
N LEU A 57 -8.82 -15.40 -17.08
CA LEU A 57 -10.09 -15.73 -17.73
C LEU A 57 -9.97 -15.75 -19.26
N ASP A 58 -9.09 -14.93 -19.83
CA ASP A 58 -8.91 -14.79 -21.28
C ASP A 58 -8.03 -15.88 -21.91
N GLN A 59 -7.42 -16.77 -21.10
CA GLN A 59 -6.52 -17.80 -21.62
C GLN A 59 -7.27 -19.02 -22.13
N SER A 60 -6.80 -19.55 -23.26
CA SER A 60 -7.32 -20.81 -23.84
C SER A 60 -7.15 -22.03 -22.91
N SER A 61 -6.22 -21.97 -21.95
CA SER A 61 -5.95 -22.99 -20.94
C SER A 61 -6.40 -22.58 -19.53
N TYR A 62 -7.57 -21.95 -19.42
CA TYR A 62 -8.12 -21.43 -18.15
C TYR A 62 -8.18 -22.50 -17.04
N GLU A 63 -8.51 -23.75 -17.34
CA GLU A 63 -8.67 -24.83 -16.34
C GLU A 63 -7.36 -25.13 -15.62
N ILE A 64 -6.25 -25.15 -16.37
CA ILE A 64 -4.92 -25.46 -15.84
C ILE A 64 -4.39 -24.27 -15.04
N ALA A 65 -4.53 -23.05 -15.57
CA ALA A 65 -4.09 -21.82 -14.90
C ALA A 65 -4.83 -21.60 -13.58
N THR A 66 -6.15 -21.80 -13.58
CA THR A 66 -6.99 -21.67 -12.39
C THR A 66 -6.62 -22.69 -11.32
N LYS A 67 -6.27 -23.93 -11.69
CA LYS A 67 -5.79 -24.95 -10.75
C LYS A 67 -4.48 -24.53 -10.09
N PHE A 68 -3.51 -24.03 -10.87
CA PHE A 68 -2.25 -23.54 -10.31
C PHE A 68 -2.45 -22.32 -9.41
N TYR A 69 -3.34 -21.39 -9.77
CA TYR A 69 -3.72 -20.27 -8.92
C TYR A 69 -4.30 -20.74 -7.57
N PHE A 70 -5.24 -21.69 -7.56
CA PHE A 70 -5.77 -22.22 -6.30
C PHE A 70 -4.72 -22.95 -5.46
N ILE A 71 -3.78 -23.67 -6.09
CA ILE A 71 -2.64 -24.26 -5.38
C ILE A 71 -1.81 -23.15 -4.73
N PHE A 72 -1.54 -22.06 -5.43
CA PHE A 72 -0.79 -20.92 -4.89
C PHE A 72 -1.48 -20.31 -3.67
N VAL A 73 -2.79 -20.05 -3.78
CA VAL A 73 -3.62 -19.49 -2.69
C VAL A 73 -3.71 -20.44 -1.51
N GLN A 74 -3.71 -21.76 -1.72
CA GLN A 74 -3.70 -22.72 -0.61
C GLN A 74 -2.42 -22.61 0.25
N PHE A 75 -1.31 -22.16 -0.33
CA PHE A 75 -0.05 -21.93 0.37
C PHE A 75 0.10 -20.53 0.96
N ASP A 76 -0.96 -19.71 1.00
CA ASP A 76 -0.91 -18.33 1.47
C ASP A 76 -0.34 -18.19 2.89
N LEU A 77 -0.70 -19.11 3.80
CA LEU A 77 -0.14 -19.16 5.16
C LEU A 77 1.40 -19.31 5.14
N LEU A 78 1.94 -20.15 4.25
CA LEU A 78 3.38 -20.37 4.13
C LEU A 78 4.08 -19.12 3.59
N TRP A 79 3.48 -18.45 2.61
CA TRP A 79 4.00 -17.20 2.07
C TRP A 79 4.00 -16.09 3.12
N ALA A 80 2.90 -15.93 3.86
CA ALA A 80 2.77 -14.97 4.95
C ALA A 80 3.82 -15.21 6.05
N LEU A 81 4.03 -16.46 6.46
CA LEU A 81 5.07 -16.83 7.43
C LEU A 81 6.48 -16.52 6.93
N ASN A 82 6.76 -16.75 5.64
CA ASN A 82 8.05 -16.42 5.05
C ASN A 82 8.31 -14.91 5.03
N PHE A 83 7.30 -14.11 4.68
CA PHE A 83 7.39 -12.66 4.74
C PHE A 83 7.64 -12.16 6.17
N PHE A 84 6.91 -12.72 7.14
CA PHE A 84 7.15 -12.41 8.55
C PHE A 84 8.57 -12.79 8.97
N ALA A 85 9.06 -13.97 8.58
CA ALA A 85 10.42 -14.41 8.86
C ALA A 85 11.48 -13.46 8.24
N LEU A 86 11.28 -12.98 7.01
CA LEU A 86 12.18 -12.01 6.37
C LEU A 86 12.30 -10.70 7.16
N ILE A 87 11.20 -10.22 7.74
CA ILE A 87 11.20 -9.01 8.57
C ILE A 87 11.84 -9.29 9.93
N VAL A 88 11.52 -10.40 10.57
CA VAL A 88 12.11 -10.78 11.87
C VAL A 88 13.62 -10.98 11.76
N LEU A 89 14.12 -11.54 10.66
CA LEU A 89 15.56 -11.70 10.42
C LEU A 89 16.31 -10.36 10.45
N ASN A 90 15.69 -9.24 10.03
CA ASN A 90 16.29 -7.92 10.13
C ASN A 90 16.59 -7.52 11.60
N PHE A 91 15.75 -7.93 12.55
CA PHE A 91 15.93 -7.61 13.97
C PHE A 91 16.93 -8.53 14.67
N LEU A 92 17.09 -9.76 14.18
CA LEU A 92 17.96 -10.76 14.80
C LEU A 92 19.36 -10.80 14.16
N GLU A 93 19.55 -10.12 13.03
CA GLU A 93 20.85 -9.95 12.40
C GLU A 93 21.76 -9.03 13.20
N LYS A 94 23.06 -9.36 13.20
CA LYS A 94 24.09 -8.51 13.81
C LYS A 94 24.31 -7.26 12.94
N PRO A 95 24.19 -6.04 13.50
CA PRO A 95 24.38 -4.83 12.71
C PRO A 95 25.86 -4.63 12.33
N LEU A 96 26.10 -3.99 11.17
CA LEU A 96 27.46 -3.86 10.59
C LEU A 96 28.44 -3.09 11.48
N TRP A 97 27.98 -2.06 12.20
CA TRP A 97 28.82 -1.29 13.13
C TRP A 97 29.39 -2.15 14.28
N CYS A 98 28.77 -3.29 14.54
CA CYS A 98 29.19 -4.24 15.57
C CYS A 98 30.21 -5.27 15.04
N ALA A 99 30.56 -5.23 13.75
CA ALA A 99 31.54 -6.15 13.14
C ALA A 99 32.98 -5.59 13.16
N GLU A 100 33.17 -4.26 13.09
CA GLU A 100 34.49 -3.65 12.89
C GLU A 100 35.22 -3.20 14.17
N TYR A 101 34.51 -2.87 15.26
CA TYR A 101 35.05 -1.90 16.24
C TYR A 101 35.41 -2.40 17.64
N SER A 102 35.33 -3.70 17.99
CA SER A 102 35.78 -4.09 19.33
C SER A 102 36.29 -5.53 19.49
N ALA A 103 37.23 -5.68 20.44
CA ALA A 103 37.71 -6.95 20.98
C ALA A 103 36.64 -7.71 21.77
N TYR A 104 35.46 -7.11 21.99
CA TYR A 104 34.34 -7.70 22.70
C TYR A 104 33.26 -8.13 21.71
N SER A 105 32.80 -9.36 21.81
CA SER A 105 31.66 -9.82 21.03
C SER A 105 30.42 -8.98 21.34
N CYS A 106 29.58 -8.75 20.33
CA CYS A 106 28.29 -8.05 20.47
C CYS A 106 27.26 -8.77 21.34
N SER A 107 27.67 -9.86 21.99
CA SER A 107 26.95 -10.49 23.08
C SER A 107 27.20 -9.82 24.44
N ASN A 108 28.23 -8.96 24.58
CA ASN A 108 28.52 -8.29 25.84
C ASN A 108 27.63 -7.07 26.05
N ARG A 109 26.51 -7.30 26.75
CA ARG A 109 25.49 -6.30 27.09
C ARG A 109 25.95 -5.21 28.07
N GLU A 110 27.06 -5.43 28.78
CA GLU A 110 27.59 -4.43 29.71
C GLU A 110 28.34 -3.31 28.98
N TYR A 111 28.85 -3.59 27.78
CA TYR A 111 29.62 -2.62 26.99
C TYR A 111 28.76 -1.89 25.96
N TYR A 112 27.76 -2.58 25.38
CA TYR A 112 26.86 -2.01 24.38
C TYR A 112 25.41 -1.99 24.89
N PHE A 113 24.75 -0.83 24.78
CA PHE A 113 23.31 -0.66 25.06
C PHE A 113 22.46 -1.32 23.96
N LEU A 114 22.54 -2.65 23.86
CA LEU A 114 21.80 -3.46 22.90
C LEU A 114 20.44 -3.87 23.49
N GLY A 115 19.48 -4.14 22.61
CA GLY A 115 18.20 -4.72 23.00
C GLY A 115 18.35 -6.10 23.64
N GLN A 116 17.30 -6.58 24.33
CA GLN A 116 17.32 -7.87 25.02
C GLN A 116 17.25 -9.09 24.07
N LEU A 117 17.05 -8.88 22.76
CA LEU A 117 16.95 -9.95 21.77
C LEU A 117 18.34 -10.56 21.46
N PRO A 118 18.44 -11.89 21.32
CA PRO A 118 19.69 -12.54 20.92
C PRO A 118 19.98 -12.31 19.44
N TYR A 119 21.24 -12.03 19.11
CA TYR A 119 21.72 -11.95 17.73
C TYR A 119 22.10 -13.34 17.22
N LEU A 120 21.77 -13.62 15.95
CA LEU A 120 22.22 -14.84 15.28
C LEU A 120 23.73 -14.79 15.00
N THR A 121 24.36 -15.96 15.05
CA THR A 121 25.72 -16.13 14.51
C THR A 121 25.72 -16.00 12.99
N GLY A 122 26.88 -15.69 12.39
CA GLY A 122 26.96 -15.51 10.93
C GLY A 122 26.56 -16.77 10.14
N SER A 123 26.89 -17.95 10.66
CA SER A 123 26.48 -19.23 10.07
C SER A 123 24.98 -19.50 10.20
N GLU A 124 24.38 -19.19 11.35
CA GLU A 124 22.93 -19.34 11.53
C GLU A 124 22.18 -18.37 10.62
N SER A 125 22.60 -17.10 10.58
CA SER A 125 22.04 -16.08 9.68
C SER A 125 22.05 -16.55 8.22
N LEU A 126 23.20 -17.07 7.75
CA LEU A 126 23.33 -17.57 6.38
C LEU A 126 22.34 -18.71 6.08
N VAL A 127 22.11 -19.62 7.03
CA VAL A 127 21.17 -20.73 6.87
C VAL A 127 19.73 -20.21 6.77
N TYR A 128 19.31 -19.35 7.69
CA TYR A 128 17.94 -18.81 7.67
C TYR A 128 17.68 -17.92 6.45
N GLU A 129 18.65 -17.11 6.05
CA GLU A 129 18.56 -16.31 4.82
C GLU A 129 18.51 -17.18 3.57
N GLY A 130 19.31 -18.24 3.51
CA GLY A 130 19.26 -19.20 2.40
C GLY A 130 17.89 -19.88 2.30
N VAL A 131 17.34 -20.35 3.43
CA VAL A 131 16.02 -21.00 3.46
C VAL A 131 14.92 -20.04 3.04
N THR A 132 14.87 -18.84 3.63
CA THR A 132 13.84 -17.84 3.30
C THR A 132 13.95 -17.34 1.86
N LEU A 133 15.18 -17.22 1.32
CA LEU A 133 15.42 -16.87 -0.08
C LEU A 133 14.93 -17.97 -1.03
N ILE A 134 15.15 -19.25 -0.71
CA ILE A 134 14.62 -20.37 -1.52
C ILE A 134 13.09 -20.32 -1.58
N ILE A 135 12.42 -20.12 -0.45
CA ILE A 135 10.97 -19.97 -0.40
C ILE A 135 10.53 -18.74 -1.21
N LEU A 136 11.28 -17.63 -1.12
CA LEU A 136 11.03 -16.41 -1.88
C LEU A 136 11.19 -16.59 -3.40
N MET A 137 12.18 -17.35 -3.83
CA MET A 137 12.39 -17.70 -5.24
C MET A 137 11.18 -18.47 -5.77
N ILE A 138 10.72 -19.48 -5.02
CA ILE A 138 9.52 -20.24 -5.39
C ILE A 138 8.31 -19.30 -5.49
N HIS A 139 8.06 -18.47 -4.47
CA HIS A 139 6.96 -17.51 -4.47
C HIS A 139 7.00 -16.55 -5.67
N THR A 140 8.18 -16.06 -6.05
CA THR A 140 8.33 -15.08 -7.13
C THR A 140 8.16 -15.69 -8.52
N PHE A 141 8.62 -16.93 -8.72
CA PHE A 141 8.55 -17.59 -10.03
C PHE A 141 7.28 -18.44 -10.22
N PHE A 142 6.56 -18.82 -9.14
CA PHE A 142 5.31 -19.56 -9.23
C PHE A 142 4.24 -18.89 -10.11
N PRO A 143 4.07 -17.55 -10.09
CA PRO A 143 3.15 -16.83 -10.99
C PRO A 143 3.35 -17.08 -12.48
N ILE A 144 4.57 -17.43 -12.91
CA ILE A 144 4.85 -17.78 -14.33
C ILE A 144 3.99 -18.97 -14.78
N SER A 145 3.64 -19.89 -13.86
CA SER A 145 2.86 -21.09 -14.17
C SER A 145 1.39 -20.82 -14.49
N TYR A 146 0.78 -19.78 -13.91
CA TYR A 146 -0.64 -19.45 -14.13
C TYR A 146 -0.86 -18.16 -14.94
N GLU A 147 0.08 -17.20 -14.94
CA GLU A 147 -0.02 -15.98 -15.78
C GLU A 147 0.54 -16.20 -17.18
N GLY A 148 1.50 -17.11 -17.34
CA GLY A 148 2.23 -17.35 -18.58
C GLY A 148 3.45 -16.41 -18.76
N PHE A 149 4.44 -16.90 -19.49
CA PHE A 149 5.77 -16.26 -19.58
C PHE A 149 5.74 -14.84 -20.16
N HIS A 150 5.03 -14.62 -21.28
CA HIS A 150 5.03 -13.32 -21.95
C HIS A 150 4.35 -12.23 -21.11
N PHE A 151 3.21 -12.55 -20.47
CA PHE A 151 2.48 -11.61 -19.63
C PHE A 151 3.23 -11.31 -18.33
N TYR A 152 3.84 -12.31 -17.71
CA TYR A 152 4.64 -12.13 -16.51
C TYR A 152 5.77 -11.10 -16.72
N TRP A 153 6.52 -11.23 -17.82
CA TRP A 153 7.62 -10.31 -18.14
C TRP A 153 7.17 -8.94 -18.65
N LYS A 154 5.89 -8.76 -19.00
CA LYS A 154 5.34 -7.45 -19.39
C LYS A 154 5.00 -6.59 -18.16
N SER A 155 4.68 -7.22 -17.02
CA SER A 155 4.32 -6.51 -15.78
C SER A 155 5.54 -5.89 -15.10
N HIS A 156 5.52 -4.56 -14.92
CA HIS A 156 6.59 -3.84 -14.22
C HIS A 156 6.76 -4.29 -12.76
N LEU A 157 5.67 -4.70 -12.08
CA LEU A 157 5.75 -5.20 -10.71
C LEU A 157 6.54 -6.51 -10.63
N ASN A 158 6.30 -7.43 -11.55
CA ASN A 158 7.00 -8.72 -11.59
C ASN A 158 8.47 -8.52 -11.99
N GLN A 159 8.77 -7.61 -12.93
CA GLN A 159 10.14 -7.22 -13.25
C GLN A 159 10.87 -6.67 -12.02
N LEU A 160 10.25 -5.75 -11.26
CA LEU A 160 10.84 -5.19 -10.03
C LEU A 160 11.09 -6.26 -8.97
N LYS A 161 10.15 -7.20 -8.76
CA LYS A 161 10.34 -8.32 -7.84
C LYS A 161 11.54 -9.18 -8.22
N VAL A 162 11.70 -9.50 -9.51
CA VAL A 162 12.85 -10.28 -10.00
C VAL A 162 14.16 -9.51 -9.83
N ILE A 163 14.18 -8.21 -10.10
CA ILE A 163 15.37 -7.36 -9.87
C ILE A 163 15.78 -7.38 -8.39
N PHE A 164 14.84 -7.17 -7.47
CA PHE A 164 15.13 -7.21 -6.03
C PHE A 164 15.56 -8.59 -5.55
N LEU A 165 14.97 -9.66 -6.10
CA LEU A 165 15.38 -11.03 -5.82
C LEU A 165 16.83 -11.29 -6.27
N LEU A 166 17.21 -10.82 -7.46
CA LEU A 166 18.59 -10.95 -7.96
C LEU A 166 19.59 -10.21 -7.08
N ILE A 167 19.24 -9.01 -6.59
CA ILE A 167 20.09 -8.26 -5.66
C ILE A 167 20.23 -9.01 -4.32
N LEU A 168 19.16 -9.61 -3.79
CA LEU A 168 19.24 -10.44 -2.56
C LEU A 168 20.10 -11.69 -2.76
N VAL A 169 20.02 -12.34 -3.92
CA VAL A 169 20.90 -13.48 -4.25
C VAL A 169 22.36 -13.05 -4.29
N ALA A 170 22.66 -11.91 -4.92
CA ALA A 170 24.01 -11.37 -4.98
C ALA A 170 24.55 -11.01 -3.58
N ASP A 171 23.74 -10.37 -2.73
CA ASP A 171 24.11 -10.03 -1.34
C ASP A 171 24.38 -11.30 -0.52
N LEU A 172 23.54 -12.34 -0.63
CA LEU A 172 23.76 -13.63 0.04
C LEU A 172 25.06 -14.31 -0.42
N ILE A 173 25.36 -14.29 -1.71
CA ILE A 173 26.60 -14.86 -2.25
C ILE A 173 27.81 -14.09 -1.71
N VAL A 174 27.77 -12.76 -1.72
CA VAL A 174 28.84 -11.92 -1.15
C VAL A 174 29.00 -12.19 0.34
N TYR A 175 27.92 -12.35 1.09
CA TYR A 175 27.96 -12.68 2.51
C TYR A 175 28.53 -14.08 2.78
N ALA A 176 28.16 -15.08 1.98
CA ALA A 176 28.72 -16.44 2.04
C ALA A 176 30.23 -16.44 1.74
N LEU A 177 30.68 -15.64 0.77
CA LEU A 177 32.10 -15.49 0.44
C LEU A 177 32.88 -14.76 1.53
N TYR A 178 32.29 -13.76 2.19
CA TYR A 178 32.88 -13.08 3.36
C TYR A 178 33.08 -14.03 4.54
N LEU A 179 32.13 -14.94 4.78
CA LEU A 179 32.25 -15.94 5.83
C LEU A 179 33.28 -17.04 5.49
N SER A 180 33.59 -17.21 4.20
CA SER A 180 34.60 -18.17 3.74
C SER A 180 36.02 -17.60 3.90
N PRO A 181 37.02 -18.41 4.32
CA PRO A 181 38.37 -17.93 4.61
C PRO A 181 39.20 -17.50 3.37
N VAL A 182 38.61 -17.39 2.18
CA VAL A 182 39.35 -17.40 0.90
C VAL A 182 39.36 -16.05 0.16
N ALA A 183 38.48 -15.08 0.43
CA ALA A 183 38.28 -13.99 -0.54
C ALA A 183 38.20 -12.54 -0.03
N PHE A 184 37.46 -12.19 1.03
CA PHE A 184 37.20 -10.79 1.37
C PHE A 184 37.25 -10.51 2.87
N TYR A 185 38.11 -9.57 3.29
CA TYR A 185 38.30 -9.18 4.69
C TYR A 185 37.38 -8.03 5.15
N SER A 186 36.62 -7.40 4.24
CA SER A 186 35.69 -6.33 4.57
C SER A 186 34.37 -6.45 3.79
N LEU A 187 33.26 -6.27 4.49
CA LEU A 187 31.91 -6.16 3.92
C LEU A 187 31.47 -4.69 4.05
N PRO A 188 31.62 -3.86 3.01
CA PRO A 188 31.46 -2.42 3.15
C PRO A 188 30.00 -1.99 3.38
N LEU A 189 29.02 -2.73 2.86
CA LEU A 189 27.60 -2.37 2.98
C LEU A 189 26.71 -3.59 2.75
N ARG A 190 25.71 -3.81 3.62
CA ARG A 190 24.68 -4.84 3.45
C ARG A 190 23.35 -4.18 3.09
N ILE A 191 22.88 -4.37 1.85
CA ILE A 191 21.62 -3.75 1.37
C ILE A 191 20.42 -4.68 1.65
N ALA A 192 20.67 -5.98 1.87
CA ALA A 192 19.62 -6.98 2.05
C ALA A 192 18.51 -6.59 3.06
N PRO A 193 18.81 -6.03 4.25
CA PRO A 193 17.76 -5.65 5.21
C PRO A 193 16.72 -4.68 4.65
N TYR A 194 17.15 -3.69 3.86
CA TYR A 194 16.26 -2.71 3.25
C TYR A 194 15.41 -3.31 2.14
N ILE A 195 16.03 -4.15 1.28
CA ILE A 195 15.33 -4.80 0.18
C ILE A 195 14.27 -5.76 0.70
N ARG A 196 14.49 -6.45 1.84
CA ARG A 196 13.47 -7.32 2.45
C ARG A 196 12.20 -6.55 2.82
N VAL A 197 12.34 -5.36 3.41
CA VAL A 197 11.19 -4.51 3.76
C VAL A 197 10.47 -4.04 2.49
N VAL A 198 11.21 -3.59 1.47
CA VAL A 198 10.63 -3.19 0.18
C VAL A 198 9.93 -4.37 -0.49
N PHE A 199 10.52 -5.57 -0.46
CA PHE A 199 9.94 -6.77 -1.04
C PHE A 199 8.63 -7.16 -0.33
N PHE A 200 8.58 -7.09 1.00
CA PHE A 200 7.36 -7.29 1.77
C PHE A 200 6.24 -6.34 1.34
N ILE A 201 6.56 -5.04 1.28
CA ILE A 201 5.64 -3.99 0.85
C ILE A 201 5.07 -4.25 -0.57
N LEU A 202 5.90 -4.71 -1.51
CA LEU A 202 5.48 -4.95 -2.89
C LEU A 202 4.56 -6.18 -3.06
N ASN A 203 4.59 -7.13 -2.12
CA ASN A 203 3.75 -8.33 -2.18
C ASN A 203 2.40 -8.13 -1.51
N VAL A 204 2.32 -7.35 -0.42
CA VAL A 204 1.05 -7.05 0.24
C VAL A 204 0.29 -6.00 -0.58
N ARG A 205 -0.86 -6.40 -1.14
CA ARG A 205 -1.70 -5.54 -1.99
C ARG A 205 -2.12 -4.25 -1.28
N GLU A 206 -2.59 -4.36 -0.03
CA GLU A 206 -3.05 -3.22 0.78
C GLU A 206 -1.94 -2.18 1.01
N LEU A 207 -0.71 -2.63 1.30
CA LEU A 207 0.44 -1.74 1.49
C LEU A 207 0.86 -1.08 0.18
N ARG A 208 0.85 -1.82 -0.93
CA ARG A 208 1.13 -1.26 -2.25
C ARG A 208 0.13 -0.18 -2.62
N GLU A 209 -1.17 -0.44 -2.43
CA GLU A 209 -2.23 0.54 -2.68
C GLU A 209 -2.05 1.78 -1.79
N SER A 210 -1.76 1.59 -0.50
CA SER A 210 -1.46 2.69 0.43
C SER A 210 -0.27 3.56 -0.01
N ILE A 211 0.79 2.95 -0.54
CA ILE A 211 1.96 3.69 -1.05
C ILE A 211 1.64 4.40 -2.36
N LEU A 212 0.82 3.82 -3.23
CA LEU A 212 0.38 4.49 -4.46
C LEU A 212 -0.48 5.72 -4.14
N ILE A 213 -1.37 5.62 -3.15
CA ILE A 213 -2.15 6.74 -2.62
C ILE A 213 -1.20 7.83 -2.11
N LEU A 214 -0.23 7.46 -1.26
CA LEU A 214 0.76 8.41 -0.73
C LEU A 214 1.59 9.08 -1.84
N ALA A 215 2.01 8.31 -2.85
CA ALA A 215 2.76 8.82 -3.99
C ALA A 215 1.91 9.78 -4.85
N GLY A 216 0.62 9.50 -5.01
CA GLY A 216 -0.32 10.37 -5.72
C GLY A 216 -0.50 11.74 -5.03
N MET A 217 -0.48 11.76 -3.70
CA MET A 217 -0.57 13.00 -2.90
C MET A 217 0.76 13.75 -2.75
N LEU A 218 1.88 13.15 -3.16
CA LEU A 218 3.21 13.70 -2.89
C LEU A 218 3.40 15.08 -3.55
N SER A 219 2.81 15.28 -4.73
CA SER A 219 2.87 16.54 -5.47
C SER A 219 2.18 17.69 -4.72
N THR A 220 0.94 17.47 -4.26
CA THR A 220 0.18 18.46 -3.48
C THR A 220 0.85 18.72 -2.13
N TYR A 221 1.34 17.67 -1.47
CA TYR A 221 2.09 17.78 -0.22
C TYR A 221 3.31 18.69 -0.35
N PHE A 222 4.14 18.53 -1.40
CA PHE A 222 5.32 19.38 -1.57
C PHE A 222 4.98 20.86 -1.75
N ASN A 223 3.87 21.20 -2.41
CA ASN A 223 3.45 22.60 -2.57
C ASN A 223 3.12 23.25 -1.21
N VAL A 224 2.40 22.55 -0.33
CA VAL A 224 2.03 23.11 0.98
C VAL A 224 3.21 23.12 1.93
N VAL A 225 4.08 22.10 1.88
CA VAL A 225 5.34 22.11 2.63
C VAL A 225 6.24 23.26 2.18
N ALA A 226 6.29 23.58 0.88
CA ALA A 226 7.04 24.73 0.38
C ALA A 226 6.49 26.05 0.94
N LEU A 227 5.16 26.19 1.06
CA LEU A 227 4.54 27.34 1.74
C LEU A 227 4.91 27.40 3.24
N GLY A 228 4.86 26.27 3.94
CA GLY A 228 5.29 26.17 5.35
C GLY A 228 6.77 26.50 5.54
N PHE A 229 7.62 26.05 4.61
CA PHE A 229 9.04 26.36 4.60
C PHE A 229 9.29 27.86 4.32
N LEU A 230 8.52 28.48 3.43
CA LEU A 230 8.57 29.92 3.20
C LEU A 230 8.20 30.70 4.46
N PHE A 231 7.13 30.29 5.17
CA PHE A 231 6.77 30.87 6.46
C PHE A 231 7.90 30.73 7.49
N LEU A 232 8.54 29.56 7.57
CA LEU A 232 9.68 29.32 8.47
C LEU A 232 10.88 30.20 8.13
N LEU A 233 11.26 30.30 6.87
CA LEU A 233 12.38 31.16 6.44
C LEU A 233 12.11 32.63 6.76
N PHE A 234 10.92 33.12 6.42
CA PHE A 234 10.53 34.50 6.65
C PHE A 234 10.49 34.84 8.14
N SER A 235 9.80 34.04 8.94
CA SER A 235 9.72 34.25 10.39
C SER A 235 11.10 34.16 11.05
N SER A 236 11.93 33.19 10.68
CA SER A 236 13.29 33.05 11.20
C SER A 236 14.19 34.23 10.85
N TRP A 237 14.04 34.79 9.65
CA TRP A 237 14.76 35.99 9.24
C TRP A 237 14.33 37.21 10.08
N VAL A 238 13.02 37.37 10.30
CA VAL A 238 12.50 38.43 11.19
C VAL A 238 13.00 38.24 12.63
N ALA A 239 12.99 37.02 13.18
CA ALA A 239 13.56 36.74 14.50
C ALA A 239 15.04 37.11 14.58
N TYR A 240 15.82 36.67 13.59
CA TYR A 240 17.26 36.91 13.56
C TYR A 240 17.57 38.41 13.61
N VAL A 241 16.95 39.21 12.73
CA VAL A 241 17.16 40.67 12.68
C VAL A 241 16.60 41.36 13.93
N MET A 242 15.47 40.90 14.47
CA MET A 242 14.85 41.52 15.66
C MET A 242 15.69 41.33 16.93
N PHE A 243 16.40 40.20 17.04
CA PHE A 243 17.13 39.81 18.24
C PHE A 243 18.65 39.87 18.10
N GLU A 244 19.18 40.31 16.96
CA GLU A 244 20.63 40.37 16.65
C GLU A 244 21.44 41.05 17.76
N ASP A 245 21.02 42.25 18.19
CA ASP A 245 21.72 43.05 19.21
C ASP A 245 21.33 42.71 20.66
N THR A 246 20.53 41.65 20.87
CA THR A 246 20.05 41.27 22.21
C THR A 246 20.85 40.11 22.81
N GLU A 247 20.68 39.85 24.11
CA GLU A 247 21.27 38.66 24.76
C GLU A 247 20.77 37.35 24.14
N GLN A 248 19.59 37.34 23.50
CA GLN A 248 19.11 36.17 22.75
C GLN A 248 19.89 35.96 21.44
N GLY A 249 20.25 37.03 20.74
CA GLY A 249 21.14 37.01 19.56
C GLY A 249 22.48 36.37 19.87
N LYS A 250 23.07 36.71 21.03
CA LYS A 250 24.38 36.20 21.43
C LYS A 250 24.39 34.74 21.90
N THR A 251 23.28 34.25 22.43
CA THR A 251 23.21 32.93 23.09
C THR A 251 22.50 31.86 22.25
N VAL A 252 21.39 32.22 21.59
CA VAL A 252 20.50 31.28 20.89
C VAL A 252 20.47 31.55 19.39
N PHE A 253 20.40 32.81 18.98
CA PHE A 253 20.28 33.23 17.57
C PHE A 253 21.60 33.74 17.00
N THR A 254 22.68 32.97 17.22
CA THR A 254 24.05 33.34 16.86
C THR A 254 24.30 33.50 15.36
N SER A 255 23.49 32.84 14.53
CA SER A 255 23.53 32.88 13.08
C SER A 255 22.13 32.67 12.53
N PHE A 256 21.91 32.99 11.25
CA PHE A 256 20.62 32.70 10.61
C PHE A 256 20.31 31.19 10.62
N GLY A 257 21.30 30.32 10.39
CA GLY A 257 21.09 28.87 10.40
C GLY A 257 20.70 28.32 11.77
N THR A 258 21.34 28.81 12.84
CA THR A 258 20.98 28.44 14.22
C THR A 258 19.59 28.97 14.59
N THR A 259 19.25 30.19 14.17
CA THR A 259 17.91 30.77 14.35
C THR A 259 16.83 29.96 13.64
N LEU A 260 17.07 29.60 12.36
CA LEU A 260 16.16 28.76 11.58
C LEU A 260 15.90 27.41 12.24
N TYR A 261 16.95 26.76 12.76
CA TYR A 261 16.81 25.51 13.51
C TYR A 261 15.98 25.69 14.78
N GLN A 262 16.27 26.73 15.58
CA GLN A 262 15.54 26.99 16.82
C GLN A 262 14.07 27.35 16.58
N MET A 263 13.77 28.10 15.51
CA MET A 263 12.41 28.38 15.07
C MET A 263 11.71 27.15 14.52
N PHE A 264 12.41 26.29 13.76
CA PHE A 264 11.84 25.00 13.32
C PHE A 264 11.48 24.10 14.50
N VAL A 265 12.32 24.01 15.52
CA VAL A 265 11.99 23.26 16.75
C VAL A 265 10.81 23.92 17.47
N LEU A 266 10.73 25.25 17.50
CA LEU A 266 9.59 25.98 18.08
C LEU A 266 8.29 25.80 17.28
N PHE A 267 8.36 25.62 15.97
CA PHE A 267 7.21 25.28 15.12
C PHE A 267 6.57 23.96 15.56
N THR A 268 7.37 23.00 16.05
CA THR A 268 6.89 21.75 16.66
C THR A 268 6.53 21.89 18.13
N THR A 269 6.71 23.08 18.73
CA THR A 269 6.52 23.40 20.15
C THR A 269 7.42 22.64 21.13
N SER A 270 8.40 21.88 20.65
CA SER A 270 9.24 21.01 21.48
C SER A 270 10.17 21.76 22.44
N ASN A 271 10.57 22.99 22.12
CA ASN A 271 11.46 23.84 22.93
C ASN A 271 10.74 25.04 23.57
N ASN A 272 9.41 25.01 23.67
CA ASN A 272 8.61 26.04 24.36
C ASN A 272 8.50 25.67 25.86
N PRO A 273 8.87 26.54 26.83
CA PRO A 273 9.25 27.95 26.69
C PRO A 273 10.75 28.24 26.51
N ASP A 274 11.61 27.23 26.63
CA ASP A 274 13.07 27.38 26.78
C ASP A 274 13.75 28.30 25.76
N VAL A 275 13.33 28.26 24.49
CA VAL A 275 13.96 29.03 23.40
C VAL A 275 13.84 30.56 23.54
N TRP A 276 12.79 31.05 24.20
CA TRP A 276 12.50 32.49 24.31
C TRP A 276 12.62 33.06 25.73
N ILE A 277 12.96 32.22 26.72
CA ILE A 277 13.26 32.66 28.10
C ILE A 277 14.33 33.76 28.13
N PRO A 278 15.47 33.68 27.40
CA PRO A 278 16.49 34.73 27.42
C PRO A 278 15.95 36.09 26.94
N ALA A 279 15.15 36.10 25.87
CA ALA A 279 14.47 37.31 25.39
C ALA A 279 13.49 37.85 26.43
N TYR A 280 12.66 36.98 27.00
CA TYR A 280 11.65 37.38 27.97
C TYR A 280 12.24 38.00 29.24
N LYS A 281 13.39 37.48 29.68
CA LYS A 281 14.16 38.04 30.80
C LYS A 281 14.71 39.44 30.47
N ALA A 282 15.06 39.71 29.21
CA ALA A 282 15.51 41.04 28.78
C ALA A 282 14.35 42.04 28.69
N SER A 283 13.22 41.65 28.08
CA SER A 283 12.00 42.45 28.05
C SER A 283 10.77 41.57 27.89
N ARG A 284 9.72 41.88 28.67
CA ARG A 284 8.44 41.18 28.60
C ARG A 284 7.77 41.32 27.23
N TRP A 285 8.00 42.41 26.52
CA TRP A 285 7.39 42.68 25.21
C TRP A 285 7.83 41.70 24.12
N TYR A 286 9.02 41.08 24.27
CA TYR A 286 9.51 40.11 23.29
C TYR A 286 8.70 38.82 23.24
N CYS A 287 7.90 38.49 24.28
CA CYS A 287 7.01 37.33 24.20
C CYS A 287 5.94 37.47 23.10
N LEU A 288 5.56 38.69 22.72
CA LEU A 288 4.54 38.91 21.69
C LEU A 288 4.95 38.31 20.35
N TYR A 289 6.23 38.39 19.98
CA TYR A 289 6.75 37.77 18.77
C TYR A 289 6.54 36.25 18.81
N PHE A 290 6.95 35.58 19.89
CA PHE A 290 6.86 34.14 20.02
C PHE A 290 5.41 33.65 20.13
N VAL A 291 4.55 34.38 20.84
CA VAL A 291 3.12 34.07 20.93
C VAL A 291 2.45 34.20 19.57
N LEU A 292 2.73 35.28 18.83
CA LEU A 292 2.21 35.46 17.46
C LEU A 292 2.74 34.39 16.51
N TYR A 293 4.03 34.05 16.61
CA TYR A 293 4.66 33.00 15.83
C TYR A 293 4.02 31.63 16.08
N VAL A 294 3.81 31.24 17.34
CA VAL A 294 3.13 29.99 17.69
C VAL A 294 1.67 30.03 17.23
N LEU A 295 0.99 31.18 17.36
CA LEU A 295 -0.39 31.33 16.93
C LEU A 295 -0.53 31.08 15.42
N LEU A 296 0.27 31.76 14.61
CA LEU A 296 0.22 31.65 13.16
C LEU A 296 0.85 30.34 12.66
N GLY A 297 2.00 29.94 13.19
CA GLY A 297 2.72 28.74 12.77
C GLY A 297 1.96 27.46 13.14
N VAL A 298 1.67 27.29 14.42
CA VAL A 298 1.04 26.06 14.90
C VAL A 298 -0.44 26.04 14.51
N TYR A 299 -1.25 27.00 14.95
CA TYR A 299 -2.69 26.88 14.74
C TYR A 299 -3.17 27.21 13.33
N PHE A 300 -2.46 28.05 12.57
CA PHE A 300 -2.89 28.37 11.20
C PHE A 300 -2.15 27.51 10.17
N VAL A 301 -0.81 27.56 10.13
CA VAL A 301 -0.03 26.84 9.10
C VAL A 301 -0.11 25.32 9.25
N THR A 302 0.02 24.74 10.45
CA THR A 302 -0.07 23.25 10.57
C THR A 302 -1.48 22.72 10.28
N ASN A 303 -2.54 23.44 10.71
CA ASN A 303 -3.91 23.04 10.40
C ASN A 303 -4.23 23.18 8.91
N LEU A 304 -3.68 24.20 8.23
CA LEU A 304 -3.77 24.31 6.77
C LEU A 304 -3.07 23.13 6.08
N ILE A 305 -1.85 22.76 6.52
CA ILE A 305 -1.13 21.59 6.00
C ILE A 305 -1.98 20.32 6.17
N LEU A 306 -2.52 20.11 7.37
CA LEU A 306 -3.37 18.96 7.66
C LEU A 306 -4.62 18.93 6.77
N ALA A 307 -5.29 20.07 6.58
CA ALA A 307 -6.48 20.17 5.75
C ALA A 307 -6.19 19.80 4.28
N VAL A 308 -5.10 20.32 3.70
CA VAL A 308 -4.75 20.00 2.30
C VAL A 308 -4.32 18.54 2.14
N VAL A 309 -3.56 18.00 3.11
CA VAL A 309 -3.19 16.57 3.09
C VAL A 309 -4.43 15.70 3.23
N TYR A 310 -5.39 16.06 4.08
CA TYR A 310 -6.64 15.33 4.25
C TYR A 310 -7.48 15.34 2.98
N ASP A 311 -7.64 16.50 2.36
CA ASP A 311 -8.37 16.65 1.09
C ASP A 311 -7.72 15.80 -0.02
N SER A 312 -6.40 15.89 -0.15
CA SER A 312 -5.66 15.08 -1.14
C SER A 312 -5.71 13.57 -0.84
N PHE A 313 -5.78 13.17 0.43
CA PHE A 313 -5.92 11.76 0.85
C PHE A 313 -7.30 11.23 0.53
N LYS A 314 -8.35 11.96 0.91
CA LYS A 314 -9.74 11.64 0.54
C LYS A 314 -9.84 11.50 -0.97
N SER A 315 -9.17 12.40 -1.69
CA SER A 315 -9.18 12.43 -3.14
C SER A 315 -8.61 11.18 -3.80
N GLN A 316 -7.50 10.66 -3.27
CA GLN A 316 -6.86 9.46 -3.81
C GLN A 316 -7.52 8.15 -3.36
N ASN A 317 -8.10 8.08 -2.15
CA ASN A 317 -8.75 6.86 -1.66
C ASN A 317 -10.11 6.60 -2.27
N CYS A 318 -10.90 7.64 -2.47
CA CYS A 318 -12.30 7.50 -2.82
C CYS A 318 -12.54 7.19 -4.30
N GLY A 319 -11.50 7.29 -5.16
CA GLY A 319 -11.60 7.08 -6.60
C GLY A 319 -12.73 7.89 -7.21
N TYR A 320 -12.45 9.11 -7.68
CA TYR A 320 -13.52 9.87 -8.32
C TYR A 320 -13.86 9.30 -9.68
N LEU A 321 -15.15 9.15 -9.92
CA LEU A 321 -15.69 8.92 -11.25
C LEU A 321 -16.11 10.29 -11.80
N ASN A 322 -15.58 10.63 -12.97
CA ASN A 322 -16.05 11.79 -13.71
C ASN A 322 -17.48 11.55 -14.21
N LYS A 323 -18.25 12.61 -14.41
CA LYS A 323 -19.62 12.54 -14.97
C LYS A 323 -19.73 11.63 -16.20
N GLU A 324 -18.82 11.76 -17.17
CA GLU A 324 -18.80 10.92 -18.36
C GLU A 324 -18.49 9.44 -18.08
N GLN A 325 -17.61 9.16 -17.11
CA GLN A 325 -17.29 7.78 -16.71
C GLN A 325 -18.47 7.13 -15.99
N CYS A 326 -19.19 7.88 -15.16
CA CYS A 326 -20.42 7.40 -14.53
C CYS A 326 -21.50 7.09 -15.57
N ILE A 327 -21.70 7.97 -16.55
CA ILE A 327 -22.69 7.76 -17.63
C ILE A 327 -22.34 6.51 -18.42
N HIS A 328 -21.08 6.35 -18.84
CA HIS A 328 -20.63 5.17 -19.58
C HIS A 328 -20.74 3.89 -18.74
N LEU A 329 -20.40 3.94 -17.45
CA LEU A 329 -20.55 2.82 -16.54
C LEU A 329 -22.02 2.42 -16.39
N PHE A 330 -22.93 3.39 -16.27
CA PHE A 330 -24.36 3.16 -16.15
C PHE A 330 -24.98 2.60 -17.44
N GLU A 331 -24.54 3.09 -18.61
CA GLU A 331 -24.94 2.54 -19.91
C GLU A 331 -24.55 1.07 -20.07
N GLU A 332 -23.32 0.71 -19.68
CA GLU A 332 -22.88 -0.70 -19.67
C GLU A 332 -23.62 -1.51 -18.60
N LEU A 333 -23.85 -0.98 -17.39
CA LEU A 333 -24.59 -1.68 -16.35
C LEU A 333 -26.05 -1.98 -16.77
N ASN A 334 -26.74 -1.04 -17.42
CA ASN A 334 -28.09 -1.22 -17.98
C ASN A 334 -28.19 -2.36 -19.01
N LYS A 335 -27.06 -2.77 -19.61
CA LYS A 335 -27.02 -3.87 -20.58
C LYS A 335 -27.02 -5.24 -19.89
N TYR A 336 -26.49 -5.33 -18.67
CA TYR A 336 -26.31 -6.59 -17.94
C TYR A 336 -27.23 -6.73 -16.72
N ARG A 337 -27.65 -5.62 -16.08
CA ARG A 337 -28.63 -5.58 -14.99
C ARG A 337 -29.94 -4.96 -15.47
N THR A 338 -31.05 -5.39 -14.88
CA THR A 338 -32.37 -4.76 -15.01
C THR A 338 -32.45 -3.48 -14.17
N LEU A 339 -31.48 -2.58 -14.30
CA LEU A 339 -31.60 -1.26 -13.70
C LEU A 339 -32.74 -0.50 -14.40
N PRO A 340 -33.49 0.36 -13.69
CA PRO A 340 -34.51 1.18 -14.31
C PRO A 340 -33.86 2.08 -15.36
N ARG A 341 -34.51 2.23 -16.52
CA ARG A 341 -34.04 3.11 -17.60
C ARG A 341 -34.15 4.57 -17.17
N ILE A 342 -33.16 5.07 -16.44
CA ILE A 342 -33.01 6.49 -16.09
C ILE A 342 -32.58 7.23 -17.37
N SER A 343 -33.26 8.34 -17.68
CA SER A 343 -32.88 9.19 -18.82
C SER A 343 -31.57 9.91 -18.52
N ARG A 344 -30.83 10.33 -19.57
CA ARG A 344 -29.56 11.06 -19.36
C ARG A 344 -29.77 12.32 -18.52
N GLU A 345 -30.87 13.03 -18.73
CA GLU A 345 -31.23 14.27 -18.04
C GLU A 345 -31.49 14.02 -16.54
N ASP A 346 -32.20 12.94 -16.20
CA ASP A 346 -32.44 12.55 -14.81
C ASP A 346 -31.14 12.14 -14.11
N PHE A 347 -30.24 11.45 -14.84
CA PHE A 347 -28.92 11.09 -14.32
C PHE A 347 -28.06 12.33 -14.05
N GLU A 348 -28.12 13.35 -14.92
CA GLU A 348 -27.41 14.60 -14.68
C GLU A 348 -27.90 15.29 -13.41
N LEU A 349 -29.20 15.28 -13.13
CA LEU A 349 -29.76 15.81 -11.88
C LEU A 349 -29.31 15.01 -10.65
N ILE A 350 -29.31 13.68 -10.74
CA ILE A 350 -28.82 12.80 -9.67
C ILE A 350 -27.32 13.03 -9.42
N PHE A 351 -26.53 13.18 -10.48
CA PHE A 351 -25.10 13.45 -10.37
C PHE A 351 -24.84 14.81 -9.73
N ASP A 352 -25.57 15.85 -10.13
CA ASP A 352 -25.42 17.20 -9.60
C ASP A 352 -25.85 17.28 -8.11
N GLU A 353 -26.79 16.43 -7.66
CA GLU A 353 -27.15 16.29 -6.23
C GLU A 353 -26.12 15.47 -5.43
N LEU A 354 -25.47 14.48 -6.05
CA LEU A 354 -24.41 13.67 -5.42
C LEU A 354 -23.05 14.40 -5.37
N ASP A 355 -22.84 15.40 -6.23
CA ASP A 355 -21.64 16.23 -6.31
C ASP A 355 -21.75 17.45 -5.37
N ASP A 356 -21.64 17.20 -4.07
CA ASP A 356 -21.64 18.24 -3.01
C ASP A 356 -20.55 19.31 -3.23
N SER A 357 -19.45 18.96 -3.92
CA SER A 357 -18.29 19.84 -4.18
C SER A 357 -18.40 20.68 -5.45
N HIS A 358 -19.35 20.36 -6.35
CA HIS A 358 -19.53 20.95 -7.67
C HIS A 358 -18.25 20.94 -8.52
N ASP A 359 -17.42 19.90 -8.37
CA ASP A 359 -16.16 19.72 -9.10
C ASP A 359 -16.29 18.72 -10.26
N PHE A 360 -17.54 18.36 -10.62
CA PHE A 360 -17.94 17.40 -11.64
C PHE A 360 -17.41 15.99 -11.39
N LYS A 361 -17.24 15.63 -10.11
CA LYS A 361 -16.64 14.37 -9.66
C LYS A 361 -17.43 13.80 -8.49
N VAL A 362 -17.82 12.53 -8.61
CA VAL A 362 -18.50 11.83 -7.53
C VAL A 362 -17.59 10.74 -6.97
N VAL A 363 -17.58 10.64 -5.64
CA VAL A 363 -16.88 9.60 -4.90
C VAL A 363 -17.51 8.23 -5.20
N SER A 364 -16.71 7.22 -5.56
CA SER A 364 -17.22 5.89 -5.95
C SER A 364 -18.09 5.23 -4.87
N SER A 365 -17.82 5.45 -3.58
CA SER A 365 -18.65 4.91 -2.50
C SER A 365 -20.05 5.55 -2.45
N SER A 366 -20.18 6.83 -2.78
CA SER A 366 -21.49 7.51 -2.83
C SER A 366 -22.35 6.98 -3.99
N LEU A 367 -21.72 6.70 -5.13
CA LEU A 367 -22.39 6.09 -6.28
C LEU A 367 -22.83 4.64 -5.97
N ASN A 368 -21.98 3.85 -5.32
CA ASN A 368 -22.36 2.49 -4.89
C ASN A 368 -23.53 2.52 -3.91
N LEU A 369 -23.52 3.45 -2.96
CA LEU A 369 -24.60 3.59 -1.99
C LEU A 369 -25.93 4.00 -2.65
N TYR A 370 -25.88 4.82 -3.71
CA TYR A 370 -27.04 5.13 -4.54
C TYR A 370 -27.54 3.90 -5.31
N LEU A 371 -26.65 3.14 -5.94
CA LEU A 371 -27.01 1.91 -6.66
C LEU A 371 -27.62 0.86 -5.73
N ASP A 372 -27.03 0.64 -4.56
CA ASP A 372 -27.57 -0.25 -3.53
C ASP A 372 -28.94 0.25 -3.05
N PHE A 373 -29.11 1.56 -2.86
CA PHE A 373 -30.40 2.15 -2.49
C PHE A 373 -31.46 1.93 -3.58
N VAL A 374 -31.13 2.11 -4.86
CA VAL A 374 -32.03 1.86 -5.99
C VAL A 374 -32.42 0.38 -6.06
N GLU A 375 -31.45 -0.54 -5.90
CA GLU A 375 -31.73 -1.99 -5.86
C GLU A 375 -32.62 -2.36 -4.67
N THR A 376 -32.33 -1.84 -3.48
CA THR A 376 -33.15 -2.08 -2.29
C THR A 376 -34.56 -1.50 -2.45
N PHE A 377 -34.69 -0.36 -3.11
CA PHE A 377 -35.98 0.28 -3.37
C PHE A 377 -36.82 -0.53 -4.37
N GLU A 378 -36.23 -1.07 -5.43
CA GLU A 378 -36.93 -1.98 -6.35
C GLU A 378 -37.34 -3.31 -5.69
N GLU A 379 -36.48 -3.92 -4.88
CA GLU A 379 -36.83 -5.16 -4.15
C GLU A 379 -37.98 -4.95 -3.16
N VAL A 380 -38.04 -3.79 -2.49
CA VAL A 380 -39.08 -3.47 -1.50
C VAL A 380 -40.39 -3.04 -2.15
N PHE A 381 -40.34 -2.33 -3.28
CA PHE A 381 -41.52 -1.72 -3.90
C PHE A 381 -42.01 -2.40 -5.18
N GLY A 382 -41.28 -3.38 -5.73
CA GLY A 382 -41.76 -4.31 -6.76
C GLY A 382 -42.33 -3.62 -8.01
N VAL A 383 -41.60 -2.65 -8.56
CA VAL A 383 -41.93 -1.99 -9.82
C VAL A 383 -41.27 -2.71 -10.99
#